data_AF-A0A5Q0H8V3-F1
#
_entry.id   AF-A0A5Q0H8V3-F1
#
_cell.length_a   1.000
_cell.length_b   1.000
_cell.length_c   1.000
_cell.angle_alpha   90.00
_cell.angle_beta   90.00
_cell.angle_gamma   90.00
#
_symmetry.space_group_name_H-M   'P 1'
#
loop_
_entity.id
_entity.type
_entity.pdbx_description
1 polymer ?
#
loop_
_entity_poly.entity_id
_entity_poly.type
_entity_poly.pdbx_seq_one_letter_code
_entity_poly.pdbx_strand_id
1 'polypeptide(L)'
;MNLFTALFPPPEAVAELDGALDPLRRAHPRLRWADPARWHVTVRFFGPVDPDAHHAAHLADLAGVPAPTLRLAGSGHFRQVLWIGVEGPLAELGEAARVVDWHPHLTVARARRRDDELPLPAFTGREWTATEVALVRSGPPAGYTVLDRVPLSTPNG
;
A
#
# COMPACT_ATOMS: atom_id res chain seq x y z
N MET A 1 12.69 -10.58 9.60
CA MET A 1 11.39 -10.46 8.89
C MET A 1 10.75 -9.17 9.38
N ASN A 2 10.10 -8.38 8.54
CA ASN A 2 9.48 -7.12 8.97
C ASN A 2 7.96 -7.23 9.02
N LEU A 3 7.33 -6.57 9.98
CA LEU A 3 5.88 -6.44 10.07
C LEU A 3 5.42 -5.05 9.65
N PHE A 4 4.25 -5.00 9.05
CA PHE A 4 3.54 -3.76 8.73
C PHE A 4 2.03 -4.01 8.60
N THR A 5 1.23 -2.97 8.79
CA THR A 5 -0.18 -2.96 8.40
C THR A 5 -0.35 -2.37 7.01
N ALA A 6 -1.29 -2.89 6.24
CA ALA A 6 -1.51 -2.47 4.86
C ALA A 6 -2.98 -2.49 4.45
N LEU A 7 -3.33 -1.61 3.52
CA LEU A 7 -4.54 -1.70 2.71
C LEU A 7 -4.20 -2.37 1.38
N PHE A 8 -5.06 -3.27 0.92
CA PHE A 8 -4.94 -3.88 -0.40
C PHE A 8 -6.02 -3.30 -1.31
N PRO A 9 -5.65 -2.64 -2.43
CA PRO A 9 -6.64 -2.21 -3.42
C PRO A 9 -7.40 -3.41 -3.98
N PRO A 10 -8.68 -3.24 -4.35
CA PRO A 10 -9.46 -4.33 -4.90
C PRO A 10 -8.99 -4.70 -6.32
N PRO A 11 -9.32 -5.90 -6.81
CA PRO A 11 -8.82 -6.41 -8.09
C PRO A 11 -9.01 -5.47 -9.27
N GLU A 12 -10.14 -4.76 -9.33
CA GLU A 12 -10.45 -3.80 -10.39
C GLU A 12 -9.54 -2.57 -10.38
N ALA A 13 -9.16 -2.06 -9.21
CA ALA A 13 -8.23 -0.94 -9.09
C ALA A 13 -6.79 -1.39 -9.42
N VAL A 14 -6.43 -2.62 -9.04
CA VAL A 14 -5.16 -3.24 -9.41
C VAL A 14 -5.06 -3.43 -10.93
N ALA A 15 -6.10 -3.98 -11.57
CA ALA A 15 -6.11 -4.22 -13.01
C ALA A 15 -6.03 -2.92 -13.81
N GLU A 16 -6.74 -1.87 -13.38
CA GLU A 16 -6.69 -0.54 -13.99
C GLU A 16 -5.28 0.06 -13.95
N LEU A 17 -4.63 0.02 -12.77
CA LEU A 17 -3.27 0.52 -12.64
C LEU A 17 -2.25 -0.35 -13.41
N ASP A 18 -2.39 -1.67 -13.41
CA ASP A 18 -1.49 -2.56 -14.14
C ASP A 18 -1.55 -2.31 -15.65
N GLY A 19 -2.76 -2.15 -16.20
CA GLY A 19 -2.94 -1.76 -17.60
C GLY A 19 -2.33 -0.41 -17.93
N ALA A 20 -2.47 0.59 -17.05
CA ALA A 20 -1.87 1.91 -17.26
C ALA A 20 -0.33 1.91 -17.20
N LEU A 21 0.26 1.03 -16.39
CA LEU A 21 1.72 0.93 -16.24
C LEU A 21 2.39 0.04 -17.29
N ASP A 22 1.63 -0.78 -18.02
CA ASP A 22 2.16 -1.73 -18.99
C ASP A 22 3.03 -1.08 -20.11
N PRO A 23 2.63 0.06 -20.73
CA PRO A 23 3.51 0.79 -21.66
C PRO A 23 4.82 1.28 -21.02
N LEU A 24 4.76 1.78 -19.78
CA LEU A 24 5.94 2.24 -19.05
C LEU A 24 6.87 1.07 -18.70
N ARG A 25 6.31 -0.08 -18.35
CA ARG A 25 7.06 -1.30 -18.07
C ARG A 25 7.88 -1.74 -19.28
N ARG A 26 7.30 -1.68 -20.48
CA ARG A 26 8.00 -1.94 -21.74
C ARG A 26 9.09 -0.91 -22.04
N ALA A 27 8.82 0.37 -21.82
CA ALA A 27 9.76 1.45 -22.09
C ALA A 27 10.94 1.50 -21.10
N HIS A 28 10.73 1.04 -19.86
CA HIS A 28 11.73 1.06 -18.79
C HIS A 28 12.03 -0.36 -18.25
N PRO A 29 12.61 -1.26 -19.07
CA PRO A 29 12.84 -2.66 -18.70
C PRO A 29 13.93 -2.83 -17.62
N ARG A 30 14.74 -1.79 -17.39
CA ARG A 30 15.78 -1.79 -16.35
C ARG A 30 15.19 -1.63 -14.95
N LEU A 31 13.99 -1.05 -14.80
CA LEU A 31 13.35 -0.91 -13.51
C LEU A 31 12.88 -2.26 -12.98
N ARG A 32 12.94 -2.43 -11.66
CA ARG A 32 12.35 -3.57 -10.97
C ARG A 32 10.89 -3.25 -10.64
N TRP A 33 10.01 -3.61 -11.56
CA TRP A 33 8.57 -3.48 -11.37
C TRP A 33 8.08 -4.38 -10.23
N ALA A 34 7.25 -3.82 -9.36
CA ALA A 34 6.58 -4.58 -8.30
C ALA A 34 5.49 -5.44 -8.93
N ASP A 35 5.37 -6.68 -8.43
CA ASP A 35 4.32 -7.61 -8.82
C ASP A 35 2.95 -7.04 -8.38
N PRO A 36 1.96 -6.89 -9.29
CA PRO A 36 0.63 -6.41 -8.95
C PRO A 36 -0.04 -7.19 -7.82
N ALA A 37 0.23 -8.49 -7.68
CA ALA A 37 -0.30 -9.31 -6.59
C ALA A 37 0.22 -8.91 -5.20
N ARG A 38 1.28 -8.08 -5.14
CA ARG A 38 1.87 -7.55 -3.91
C ARG A 38 1.65 -6.06 -3.73
N TRP A 39 0.87 -5.41 -4.59
CA TRP A 39 0.56 -4.00 -4.41
C TRP A 39 -0.30 -3.78 -3.18
N HIS A 40 0.11 -2.80 -2.38
CA HIS A 40 -0.51 -2.43 -1.12
C HIS A 40 -0.16 -0.98 -0.81
N VAL A 41 -0.96 -0.37 0.03
CA VAL A 41 -0.67 0.90 0.69
C VAL A 41 -0.25 0.58 2.11
N THR A 42 1.01 0.87 2.46
CA THR A 42 1.46 0.69 3.84
C THR A 42 0.81 1.74 4.73
N VAL A 43 0.12 1.26 5.77
CA VAL A 43 -0.47 2.11 6.81
C VAL A 43 0.61 2.40 7.86
N ARG A 44 1.16 1.36 8.50
CA ARG A 44 2.24 1.50 9.48
C ARG A 44 3.28 0.39 9.37
N PHE A 45 4.55 0.76 9.51
CA PHE A 45 5.68 -0.18 9.56
C PHE A 45 6.16 -0.37 11.00
N PHE A 46 6.28 -1.62 11.44
CA PHE A 46 6.78 -1.97 12.80
C PHE A 46 8.25 -2.39 12.80
N GLY A 47 8.80 -2.77 11.65
CA GLY A 47 10.18 -3.25 11.56
C GLY A 47 10.33 -4.72 11.97
N PRO A 48 11.55 -5.15 12.36
CA PRO A 48 11.87 -6.53 12.64
C PRO A 48 11.46 -6.94 14.06
N VAL A 49 10.16 -6.98 14.31
CA VAL A 49 9.59 -7.33 15.63
C VAL A 49 8.94 -8.72 15.59
N ASP A 50 8.76 -9.31 16.77
CA ASP A 50 8.01 -10.55 16.95
C ASP A 50 6.52 -10.32 16.63
N PRO A 51 5.92 -11.10 15.70
CA PRO A 51 4.50 -11.02 15.40
C PRO A 51 3.60 -11.13 16.62
N ASP A 52 3.87 -12.06 17.51
CA ASP A 52 2.94 -12.37 18.61
C ASP A 52 2.85 -11.22 19.63
N ALA A 53 3.94 -10.45 19.79
CA ALA A 53 4.01 -9.32 20.69
C ALA A 53 3.25 -8.07 20.19
N HIS A 54 3.04 -7.95 18.88
CA HIS A 54 2.46 -6.75 18.25
C HIS A 54 1.11 -6.98 17.58
N HIS A 55 0.66 -8.24 17.51
CA HIS A 55 -0.53 -8.64 16.76
C HIS A 55 -1.83 -8.02 17.30
N ALA A 56 -2.20 -8.32 18.55
CA ALA A 56 -3.56 -8.07 19.02
C ALA A 56 -3.85 -6.60 19.37
N ALA A 57 -2.94 -5.94 20.10
CA ALA A 57 -3.21 -4.60 20.63
C ALA A 57 -3.31 -3.54 19.54
N HIS A 58 -2.47 -3.61 18.50
CA HIS A 58 -2.48 -2.59 17.46
C HIS A 58 -3.59 -2.79 16.43
N LEU A 59 -3.96 -4.04 16.17
CA LEU A 59 -5.11 -4.37 15.34
C LEU A 59 -6.43 -3.95 16.02
N ALA A 60 -6.52 -4.03 17.35
CA ALA A 60 -7.70 -3.58 18.08
C ALA A 60 -7.98 -2.07 17.91
N ASP A 61 -6.94 -1.22 17.87
CA ASP A 61 -7.09 0.23 17.68
C ASP A 61 -7.64 0.58 16.27
N LEU A 62 -7.46 -0.32 15.29
CA LEU A 62 -7.94 -0.14 13.92
C LEU A 62 -9.38 -0.64 13.73
N ALA A 63 -9.88 -1.47 14.66
CA ALA A 63 -11.20 -2.05 14.56
C ALA A 63 -12.27 -0.96 14.69
N GLY A 64 -13.19 -0.93 13.73
CA GLY A 64 -14.32 0.02 13.75
C GLY A 64 -13.99 1.44 13.29
N VAL A 65 -12.75 1.73 12.89
CA VAL A 65 -12.41 2.98 12.18
C VAL A 65 -13.24 3.07 10.90
N PRO A 66 -13.85 4.23 10.56
CA PRO A 66 -14.62 4.39 9.34
C PRO A 66 -13.84 4.00 8.10
N ALA A 67 -14.45 3.15 7.27
CA ALA A 67 -13.90 2.67 6.01
C ALA A 67 -13.78 3.84 5.01
N PRO A 68 -12.57 4.30 4.66
CA PRO A 68 -12.42 5.46 3.79
C PRO A 68 -12.66 5.07 2.33
N THR A 69 -13.30 5.96 1.56
CA THR A 69 -13.33 5.87 0.10
C THR A 69 -12.06 6.49 -0.46
N LEU A 70 -11.25 5.66 -1.13
CA LEU A 70 -9.92 5.99 -1.64
C LEU A 70 -9.89 5.90 -3.15
N ARG A 71 -8.88 6.54 -3.75
CA ARG A 71 -8.47 6.30 -5.14
C ARG A 71 -6.96 6.34 -5.27
N LEU A 72 -6.45 5.62 -6.26
CA LEU A 72 -5.03 5.69 -6.64
C LEU A 72 -4.86 6.84 -7.62
N ALA A 73 -4.05 7.85 -7.29
CA ALA A 73 -3.91 9.05 -8.10
C ALA A 73 -2.55 9.72 -7.93
N GLY A 74 -2.09 10.37 -9.00
CA GLY A 74 -0.78 11.00 -9.07
C GLY A 74 0.37 10.00 -9.02
N SER A 75 1.59 10.49 -9.19
CA SER A 75 2.79 9.70 -9.03
C SER A 75 3.91 10.54 -8.46
N GLY A 76 4.89 9.86 -7.87
CA GLY A 76 6.08 10.49 -7.36
C GLY A 76 7.16 9.46 -7.13
N HIS A 77 8.31 9.94 -6.69
CA HIS A 77 9.39 9.07 -6.28
C HIS A 77 10.10 9.60 -5.05
N PHE A 78 10.68 8.69 -4.27
CA PHE A 78 11.70 9.03 -3.29
C PHE A 78 12.84 8.04 -3.43
N ARG A 79 14.07 8.53 -3.34
CA ARG A 79 15.28 7.72 -3.55
C ARG A 79 15.17 6.95 -4.88
N GLN A 80 15.03 5.62 -4.82
CA GLN A 80 14.94 4.72 -5.97
C GLN A 80 13.55 4.08 -6.10
N VAL A 81 12.52 4.62 -5.44
CA VAL A 81 11.17 4.05 -5.40
C VAL A 81 10.22 4.92 -6.22
N LEU A 82 9.60 4.35 -7.23
CA LEU A 82 8.48 4.94 -7.96
C LEU A 82 7.17 4.46 -7.33
N TRP A 83 6.26 5.40 -7.09
CA TRP A 83 4.99 5.14 -6.43
C TRP A 83 3.83 5.91 -7.06
N ILE A 84 2.62 5.39 -6.82
CA ILE A 84 1.33 6.02 -7.12
C ILE A 84 0.71 6.48 -5.81
N GLY A 85 0.20 7.71 -5.78
CA GLY A 85 -0.38 8.30 -4.58
C GLY A 85 -1.74 7.70 -4.25
N VAL A 86 -2.20 7.97 -3.04
CA VAL A 86 -3.55 7.61 -2.59
C VAL A 86 -4.26 8.87 -2.12
N GLU A 87 -5.44 9.12 -2.67
CA GLU A 87 -6.31 10.22 -2.26
C GLU A 87 -7.54 9.66 -1.54
N GLY A 88 -8.05 10.41 -0.55
CA GLY A 88 -9.24 10.06 0.23
C GLY A 88 -9.14 10.51 1.70
N PRO A 89 -10.19 10.30 2.51
CA PRO A 89 -10.26 10.74 3.90
C PRO A 89 -9.48 9.78 4.82
N LEU A 90 -8.16 9.93 4.86
CA LEU A 90 -7.25 9.01 5.56
C LEU A 90 -6.88 9.44 7.00
N ALA A 91 -7.37 10.60 7.46
CA ALA A 91 -7.00 11.17 8.76
C ALA A 91 -7.30 10.23 9.93
N GLU A 92 -8.54 9.74 10.03
CA GLU A 92 -8.96 8.84 11.12
C GLU A 92 -8.18 7.53 11.15
N LEU A 93 -7.91 6.96 9.97
CA LEU A 93 -7.08 5.77 9.84
C LEU A 93 -5.63 6.04 10.26
N GLY A 94 -5.08 7.20 9.89
CA GLY A 94 -3.74 7.60 10.29
C GLY A 94 -3.60 7.81 11.80
N GLU A 95 -4.60 8.45 12.42
CA GLU A 95 -4.68 8.65 13.87
C GLU A 95 -4.76 7.33 14.63
N ALA A 96 -5.67 6.43 14.22
CA ALA A 96 -5.81 5.10 14.82
C ALA A 96 -4.54 4.26 14.66
N ALA A 97 -3.90 4.33 13.50
CA ALA A 97 -2.61 3.68 13.25
C ALA A 97 -1.45 4.35 14.01
N ARG A 98 -1.64 5.54 14.60
CA ARG A 98 -0.62 6.38 15.25
C ARG A 98 0.54 6.70 14.30
N VAL A 99 0.23 7.15 13.09
CA VAL A 99 1.22 7.62 12.10
C VAL A 99 1.15 9.14 11.95
N VAL A 100 2.33 9.77 11.87
CA VAL A 100 2.50 11.23 11.72
C VAL A 100 3.10 11.50 10.35
N ASP A 101 2.72 12.60 9.70
CA ASP A 101 3.16 12.98 8.34
C ASP A 101 3.03 11.83 7.33
N TRP A 102 1.92 11.10 7.42
CA TRP A 102 1.68 9.93 6.59
C TRP A 102 1.42 10.33 5.14
N HIS A 103 2.28 9.85 4.23
CA HIS A 103 2.15 10.02 2.80
C HIS A 103 1.76 8.67 2.18
N PRO A 104 0.46 8.35 2.08
CA PRO A 104 -0.02 7.06 1.62
C PRO A 104 0.27 6.90 0.13
N HIS A 105 0.96 5.82 -0.20
CA HIS A 105 1.36 5.53 -1.57
C HIS A 105 1.48 4.02 -1.79
N LEU A 106 1.39 3.63 -3.05
CA LEU A 106 1.56 2.26 -3.54
C LEU A 106 2.84 2.21 -4.38
N THR A 107 3.81 1.41 -3.94
CA THR A 107 5.07 1.23 -4.68
C THR A 107 4.85 0.38 -5.94
N VAL A 108 5.18 0.94 -7.10
CA VAL A 108 4.99 0.26 -8.40
C VAL A 108 6.28 -0.20 -9.05
N ALA A 109 7.40 0.48 -8.78
CA ALA A 109 8.70 0.07 -9.29
C ALA A 109 9.85 0.56 -8.39
N ARG A 110 11.02 -0.05 -8.58
CA ARG A 110 12.27 0.45 -8.02
C ARG A 110 13.35 0.54 -9.08
N ALA A 111 14.10 1.63 -9.07
CA ALA A 111 15.34 1.76 -9.81
C ALA A 111 16.39 0.75 -9.30
N ARG A 112 17.26 0.27 -10.20
CA ARG A 112 18.38 -0.61 -9.83
C ARG A 112 19.62 0.21 -9.50
N ARG A 113 19.79 1.32 -10.21
CA ARG A 113 20.88 2.27 -10.03
C ARG A 113 20.31 3.63 -9.68
N ARG A 114 21.13 4.47 -9.05
CA ARG A 114 20.69 5.80 -8.59
C ARG A 114 20.34 6.74 -9.75
N ASP A 115 20.91 6.51 -10.91
CA ASP A 115 20.76 7.27 -12.16
C ASP A 115 19.69 6.71 -13.11
N ASP A 116 19.04 5.60 -12.77
CA ASP A 116 17.91 5.10 -13.56
C ASP A 116 16.75 6.11 -13.50
N GLU A 117 16.24 6.49 -14.67
CA GLU A 117 15.06 7.35 -14.79
C GLU A 117 13.82 6.67 -14.19
N LEU A 118 13.10 7.40 -13.34
CA LEU A 118 11.82 7.00 -12.78
C LEU A 118 10.71 7.81 -13.46
N PRO A 119 9.98 7.23 -14.42
CA PRO A 119 8.93 7.95 -15.11
C PRO A 119 7.78 8.23 -14.15
N LEU A 120 7.24 9.45 -14.19
CA LEU A 120 6.10 9.88 -13.36
C LEU A 120 4.83 9.85 -14.20
N PRO A 121 4.10 8.71 -14.28
CA PRO A 121 2.87 8.66 -15.05
C PRO A 121 1.81 9.59 -14.44
N ALA A 122 1.09 10.30 -15.29
CA ALA A 122 -0.20 10.85 -14.90
C ALA A 122 -1.18 9.69 -14.77
N PHE A 123 -1.78 9.52 -13.60
CA PHE A 123 -2.74 8.45 -13.33
C PHE A 123 -3.79 8.94 -12.34
N THR A 124 -5.06 8.64 -12.64
CA THR A 124 -6.19 8.80 -11.74
C THR A 124 -7.10 7.60 -11.98
N GLY A 125 -7.13 6.68 -11.01
CA GLY A 125 -7.95 5.48 -11.09
C GLY A 125 -9.33 5.68 -10.48
N ARG A 126 -10.11 4.61 -10.50
CA ARG A 126 -11.43 4.54 -9.85
C ARG A 126 -11.35 4.68 -8.32
N GLU A 127 -12.47 5.10 -7.75
CA GLU A 127 -12.69 5.04 -6.31
C GLU A 127 -13.00 3.62 -5.84
N TRP A 128 -12.61 3.32 -4.60
CA TRP A 128 -12.93 2.09 -3.88
C TRP A 128 -12.95 2.34 -2.38
N THR A 129 -13.73 1.56 -1.63
CA THR A 129 -13.79 1.65 -0.18
C THR A 129 -12.81 0.66 0.45
N ALA A 130 -11.91 1.15 1.30
CA ALA A 130 -11.02 0.28 2.07
C ALA A 130 -11.79 -0.32 3.25
N THR A 131 -12.15 -1.60 3.15
CA THR A 131 -13.02 -2.28 4.12
C THR A 131 -12.25 -2.97 5.24
N GLU A 132 -10.93 -3.12 5.11
CA GLU A 132 -10.11 -3.82 6.09
C GLU A 132 -8.64 -3.38 6.04
N VAL A 133 -7.96 -3.54 7.18
CA VAL A 133 -6.50 -3.41 7.30
C VAL A 133 -5.91 -4.77 7.59
N ALA A 134 -4.90 -5.17 6.84
CA ALA A 134 -4.21 -6.44 7.03
C ALA A 134 -2.90 -6.26 7.80
N LEU A 135 -2.59 -7.17 8.73
CA LEU A 135 -1.24 -7.32 9.25
C LEU A 135 -0.43 -8.22 8.32
N VAL A 136 0.72 -7.74 7.88
CA VAL A 136 1.56 -8.42 6.89
C VAL A 136 2.96 -8.64 7.43
N ARG A 137 3.44 -9.87 7.28
CA ARG A 137 4.84 -10.25 7.47
C ARG A 137 5.55 -10.28 6.13
N SER A 138 6.68 -9.58 6.06
CA SER A 138 7.58 -9.61 4.92
C SER A 138 8.91 -10.29 5.24
N GLY A 139 9.34 -11.19 4.37
CA GLY A 139 10.65 -11.83 4.47
C GLY A 139 10.85 -12.97 3.48
N PRO A 140 12.11 -13.30 3.13
CA PRO A 140 12.40 -14.50 2.38
C PRO A 140 12.07 -15.77 3.19
N PRO A 141 11.68 -16.88 2.53
CA PRO A 141 11.47 -17.03 1.09
C PRO A 141 10.05 -16.62 0.62
N ALA A 142 9.09 -16.49 1.56
CA ALA A 142 7.66 -16.36 1.25
C ALA A 142 7.23 -15.01 0.66
N GLY A 143 8.08 -13.98 0.71
CA GLY A 143 7.70 -12.64 0.28
C GLY A 143 6.78 -12.01 1.31
N TYR A 144 5.48 -11.90 1.01
CA TYR A 144 4.46 -11.34 1.91
C TYR A 144 3.49 -12.42 2.37
N THR A 145 3.21 -12.45 3.67
CA THR A 145 2.19 -13.30 4.27
C THR A 145 1.24 -12.44 5.08
N VAL A 146 -0.04 -12.46 4.73
CA VAL A 146 -1.09 -11.85 5.57
C VAL A 146 -1.25 -12.74 6.80
N LEU A 147 -1.10 -12.15 7.98
CA LEU A 147 -1.23 -12.84 9.25
C LEU A 147 -2.65 -12.75 9.80
N ASP A 148 -3.29 -11.59 9.61
CA ASP A 148 -4.65 -11.30 10.07
C ASP A 148 -5.21 -10.07 9.34
N ARG A 149 -6.52 -9.85 9.50
CA ARG A 149 -7.27 -8.75 8.91
C ARG A 149 -8.25 -8.18 9.93
N VAL A 150 -8.30 -6.85 9.99
CA VAL A 150 -9.24 -6.12 10.85
C VAL A 150 -10.25 -5.38 9.98
N PRO A 151 -11.55 -5.61 10.17
CA PRO A 151 -12.58 -4.87 9.46
C PRO A 151 -12.61 -3.41 9.91
N LEU A 152 -12.74 -2.53 8.92
CA LEU A 152 -13.09 -1.12 9.09
C LEU A 152 -14.62 -1.00 9.10
N SER A 153 -15.17 -0.02 9.82
CA SER A 153 -16.62 0.16 9.89
C SER A 153 -17.12 0.72 8.57
N THR A 154 -18.00 -0.01 7.90
CA THR A 154 -18.76 0.55 6.79
C THR A 154 -20.03 1.19 7.34
N PRO A 155 -20.55 2.28 6.76
CA PRO A 155 -21.75 2.96 7.26
C PRO A 155 -23.02 2.09 7.36
N ASN A 156 -22.99 0.85 6.88
CA ASN A 156 -24.13 -0.09 6.85
C ASN A 156 -23.77 -1.49 7.41
N GLY A 157 -22.96 -1.55 8.49
CA GLY A 157 -22.68 -2.78 9.25
C GLY A 157 -23.39 -2.80 10.59
#